data_AF-A0A8T9BX44-F1
#
_entry.id   AF-A0A8T9BX44-F1
#
_cell.length_a   1.000
_cell.length_b   1.000
_cell.length_c   1.000
_cell.angle_alpha   90.00
_cell.angle_beta   90.00
_cell.angle_gamma   90.00
#
_symmetry.space_group_name_H-M   'P 1'
#
loop_
_entity.id
_entity.type
_entity.pdbx_description
1 polymer ?
#
loop_
_entity_poly.entity_id
_entity_poly.type
_entity_poly.pdbx_seq_one_letter_code
_entity_poly.pdbx_strand_id
1 'polypeptide(L)'
;MAVVLSPRLQPDVGHGLDQPYFSKLESSITVQETISDAQIAAEENGNLLIVSPYDEEPHLLDLRTLDTANQLLAKGLTGLKCLRDDYATAPYVESFNWAEVVDSVRKLSAAEDFHWEENGFYIVVFRSQIPPTTVYADLGVLDKAAHAEATKSGGFLKYWFGSPDQEGRNLATCVWRNLHDARVGTVGEAHRKAAGATRFLYSEWQIERLRLLIKDGAEEWEITKWVD
;
A
#
# COMPACT_ATOMS: atom_id res chain seq x y z
N MET A 1 -77.66 -4.23 -30.50
CA MET A 1 -78.43 -3.25 -31.29
C MET A 1 -78.44 -1.93 -30.53
N ALA A 2 -78.38 -0.79 -31.25
CA ALA A 2 -78.07 0.59 -30.83
C ALA A 2 -76.54 0.87 -30.75
N VAL A 3 -75.85 1.33 -31.80
CA VAL A 3 -75.92 2.60 -32.59
C VAL A 3 -75.40 3.79 -31.76
N VAL A 4 -74.09 4.09 -31.81
CA VAL A 4 -73.39 5.11 -32.65
C VAL A 4 -73.61 6.55 -32.14
N LEU A 5 -72.51 7.27 -31.88
CA LEU A 5 -72.15 8.57 -32.49
C LEU A 5 -70.95 9.21 -31.76
N SER A 6 -69.76 9.14 -32.38
CA SER A 6 -68.78 10.26 -32.38
C SER A 6 -69.27 11.34 -33.38
N PRO A 7 -68.64 12.52 -33.64
CA PRO A 7 -67.27 12.98 -33.29
C PRO A 7 -67.14 14.50 -32.95
N ARG A 8 -65.91 14.97 -32.67
CA ARG A 8 -65.33 16.20 -33.28
C ARG A 8 -63.83 16.34 -32.95
N LEU A 9 -63.02 16.39 -34.02
CA LEU A 9 -61.67 16.97 -34.07
C LEU A 9 -61.75 18.50 -33.87
N GLN A 10 -60.76 19.19 -33.30
CA GLN A 10 -59.54 19.62 -33.99
C GLN A 10 -58.49 20.24 -33.01
N PRO A 11 -57.25 20.51 -33.48
CA PRO A 11 -56.01 20.45 -32.70
C PRO A 11 -55.52 21.82 -32.20
N ASP A 12 -54.60 21.84 -31.24
CA ASP A 12 -53.50 22.80 -31.28
C ASP A 12 -52.26 22.30 -30.52
N VAL A 13 -51.12 22.75 -31.02
CA VAL A 13 -49.73 22.33 -30.87
C VAL A 13 -49.10 23.01 -29.65
N GLY A 14 -48.18 22.33 -28.96
CA GLY A 14 -47.30 23.02 -28.01
C GLY A 14 -46.44 22.14 -27.11
N HIS A 15 -45.27 21.74 -27.63
CA HIS A 15 -43.98 21.54 -26.97
C HIS A 15 -43.89 21.01 -25.52
N GLY A 16 -43.12 19.93 -25.33
CA GLY A 16 -42.35 19.78 -24.09
C GLY A 16 -41.88 18.38 -23.70
N LEU A 17 -40.81 17.92 -24.35
CA LEU A 17 -39.68 17.16 -23.79
C LEU A 17 -39.90 15.73 -23.25
N ASP A 18 -39.30 14.81 -24.02
CA ASP A 18 -39.06 13.38 -23.81
C ASP A 18 -38.49 12.98 -22.43
N GLN A 19 -39.05 11.91 -21.87
CA GLN A 19 -38.33 11.00 -20.97
C GLN A 19 -37.51 10.00 -21.80
N PRO A 20 -36.43 9.43 -21.24
CA PRO A 20 -36.45 7.97 -21.19
C PRO A 20 -35.80 7.32 -19.95
N TYR A 21 -36.45 6.23 -19.52
CA TYR A 21 -35.86 4.89 -19.29
C TYR A 21 -34.40 4.82 -18.78
N PHE A 22 -34.23 4.42 -17.51
CA PHE A 22 -32.94 3.91 -17.03
C PHE A 22 -32.85 2.40 -17.28
N SER A 23 -32.00 2.04 -18.24
CA SER A 23 -31.54 0.68 -18.48
C SER A 23 -30.47 0.28 -17.45
N LYS A 24 -30.53 -0.99 -17.04
CA LYS A 24 -29.57 -1.67 -16.18
C LYS A 24 -28.31 -1.93 -17.02
N LEU A 25 -27.19 -1.29 -16.70
CA LEU A 25 -25.90 -1.58 -17.32
C LEU A 25 -24.98 -2.25 -16.29
N GLU A 26 -24.74 -3.55 -16.48
CA GLU A 26 -23.61 -4.25 -15.89
C GLU A 26 -22.34 -3.76 -16.60
N SER A 27 -21.44 -3.10 -15.86
CA SER A 27 -20.10 -2.79 -16.33
C SER A 27 -19.10 -3.70 -15.62
N SER A 28 -18.71 -4.78 -16.30
CA SER A 28 -17.40 -5.41 -16.07
C SER A 28 -16.33 -4.39 -16.39
N ILE A 29 -15.68 -3.84 -15.36
CA ILE A 29 -14.49 -3.00 -15.51
C ILE A 29 -13.29 -3.94 -15.42
N THR A 30 -12.72 -4.27 -16.57
CA THR A 30 -11.35 -4.77 -16.68
C THR A 30 -10.43 -3.62 -16.31
N VAL A 31 -9.74 -3.72 -15.18
CA VAL A 31 -8.67 -2.79 -14.79
C VAL A 31 -7.51 -3.00 -15.75
N GLN A 32 -7.39 -2.14 -16.77
CA GLN A 32 -6.13 -1.96 -17.46
C GLN A 32 -5.31 -0.98 -16.62
N GLU A 33 -4.18 -1.46 -16.08
CA GLU A 33 -3.19 -0.64 -15.39
C GLU A 33 -2.67 0.45 -16.33
N THR A 34 -3.11 1.68 -16.10
CA THR A 34 -2.48 2.88 -16.65
C THR A 34 -1.27 3.18 -15.79
N ILE A 35 -0.08 2.97 -16.35
CA ILE A 35 1.22 3.38 -15.77
C ILE A 35 1.15 4.88 -15.46
N SER A 36 1.42 5.28 -14.22
CA SER A 36 1.35 6.69 -13.83
C SER A 36 2.54 7.48 -14.38
N ASP A 37 2.39 8.79 -14.61
CA ASP A 37 3.48 9.67 -15.04
C ASP A 37 4.68 9.64 -14.05
N ALA A 38 4.41 9.35 -12.78
CA ALA A 38 5.43 9.16 -11.75
C ALA A 38 6.23 7.86 -11.95
N GLN A 39 5.59 6.81 -12.45
CA GLN A 39 6.23 5.54 -12.77
C GLN A 39 7.18 5.70 -13.98
N ILE A 40 6.81 6.52 -14.98
CA ILE A 40 7.68 6.89 -16.10
C ILE A 40 8.87 7.75 -15.63
N ALA A 41 8.64 8.73 -14.75
CA ALA A 41 9.71 9.59 -14.24
C ALA A 41 10.69 8.86 -13.30
N ALA A 42 10.20 7.88 -12.52
CA ALA A 42 11.03 6.99 -11.72
C ALA A 42 11.88 6.07 -12.61
N GLU A 43 11.35 5.59 -13.74
CA GLU A 43 12.11 4.86 -14.74
C GLU A 43 13.17 5.73 -15.45
N GLU A 44 12.87 7.00 -15.74
CA GLU A 44 13.84 7.95 -16.33
C GLU A 44 15.00 8.29 -15.38
N ASN A 45 14.74 8.29 -14.07
CA ASN A 45 15.74 8.49 -13.03
C ASN A 45 15.95 7.17 -12.29
N GLY A 46 16.46 6.13 -12.99
CA GLY A 46 16.49 4.71 -12.60
C GLY A 46 17.13 4.33 -11.25
N ASN A 47 17.45 5.31 -10.40
CA ASN A 47 17.82 5.16 -9.00
C ASN A 47 16.64 5.42 -8.02
N LEU A 48 15.54 6.03 -8.46
CA LEU A 48 14.38 6.31 -7.61
C LEU A 48 13.35 5.17 -7.72
N LEU A 49 12.97 4.61 -6.59
CA LEU A 49 12.10 3.45 -6.51
C LEU A 49 10.79 3.77 -5.78
N ILE A 50 9.65 3.41 -6.39
CA ILE A 50 8.35 3.45 -5.73
C ILE A 50 8.27 2.27 -4.76
N VAL A 51 8.31 2.56 -3.46
CA VAL A 51 8.29 1.56 -2.39
C VAL A 51 7.07 1.68 -1.47
N SER A 52 6.05 2.41 -1.91
CA SER A 52 4.83 2.66 -1.14
C SER A 52 3.64 2.95 -2.06
N PRO A 53 2.41 3.04 -1.53
CA PRO A 53 1.28 3.58 -2.28
C PRO A 53 1.40 5.06 -2.67
N TYR A 54 2.42 5.78 -2.19
CA TYR A 54 2.71 7.16 -2.57
C TYR A 54 3.83 7.20 -3.63
N ASP A 55 3.55 7.84 -4.76
CA ASP A 55 4.44 7.89 -5.94
C ASP A 55 5.08 9.27 -6.17
N GLU A 56 4.81 10.25 -5.29
CA GLU A 56 5.45 11.56 -5.39
C GLU A 56 6.91 11.54 -4.90
N GLU A 57 7.74 12.41 -5.47
CA GLU A 57 9.20 12.47 -5.23
C GLU A 57 9.63 12.36 -3.75
N PRO A 58 8.99 13.03 -2.76
CA PRO A 58 9.37 12.91 -1.34
C PRO A 58 9.20 11.51 -0.74
N HIS A 59 8.50 10.62 -1.43
CA HIS A 59 8.18 9.26 -1.01
C HIS A 59 9.01 8.20 -1.73
N LEU A 60 9.75 8.58 -2.78
CA LEU A 60 10.56 7.66 -3.56
C LEU A 60 11.85 7.31 -2.80
N LEU A 61 12.20 6.02 -2.82
CA LEU A 61 13.45 5.55 -2.27
C LEU A 61 14.59 5.78 -3.26
N ASP A 62 15.60 6.53 -2.85
CA ASP A 62 16.83 6.69 -3.63
C ASP A 62 17.80 5.54 -3.35
N LEU A 63 17.94 4.64 -4.32
CA LEU A 63 18.81 3.45 -4.24
C LEU A 63 20.28 3.80 -4.01
N ARG A 64 20.74 5.01 -4.37
CA ARG A 64 22.13 5.46 -4.14
C ARG A 64 22.46 5.63 -2.65
N THR A 65 21.44 5.71 -1.81
CA THR A 65 21.60 5.83 -0.34
C THR A 65 21.80 4.47 0.35
N LEU A 66 21.74 3.38 -0.41
CA LEU A 66 21.77 2.00 0.07
C LEU A 66 23.01 1.27 -0.43
N ASP A 67 23.52 0.33 0.37
CA ASP A 67 24.44 -0.69 -0.13
C ASP A 67 23.72 -1.69 -1.04
N THR A 68 24.48 -2.52 -1.75
CA THR A 68 23.95 -3.46 -2.75
C THR A 68 22.92 -4.41 -2.18
N ALA A 69 23.14 -5.00 -0.99
CA ALA A 69 22.19 -5.93 -0.38
C ALA A 69 20.83 -5.26 -0.12
N ASN A 70 20.86 -4.03 0.39
CA ASN A 70 19.65 -3.24 0.64
C ASN A 70 18.96 -2.79 -0.67
N GLN A 71 19.73 -2.47 -1.72
CA GLN A 71 19.17 -2.17 -3.04
C GLN A 71 18.43 -3.38 -3.63
N LEU A 72 19.05 -4.57 -3.56
CA LEU A 72 18.46 -5.81 -4.07
C LEU A 72 17.18 -6.18 -3.32
N LEU A 73 17.17 -6.05 -1.98
CA LEU A 73 15.96 -6.27 -1.20
C LEU A 73 14.88 -5.23 -1.53
N ALA A 74 15.22 -3.96 -1.64
CA ALA A 74 14.26 -2.91 -2.01
C ALA A 74 13.61 -3.18 -3.37
N LYS A 75 14.41 -3.58 -4.37
CA LYS A 75 13.92 -4.01 -5.69
C LYS A 75 12.98 -5.21 -5.56
N GLY A 76 13.34 -6.24 -4.80
CA GLY A 76 12.48 -7.42 -4.56
C GLY A 76 11.16 -7.06 -3.86
N LEU A 77 11.20 -6.15 -2.89
CA LEU A 77 10.04 -5.67 -2.13
C LEU A 77 9.04 -4.88 -2.99
N THR A 78 9.41 -4.43 -4.19
CA THR A 78 8.43 -3.86 -5.13
C THR A 78 7.35 -4.87 -5.52
N GLY A 79 7.70 -6.16 -5.59
CA GLY A 79 6.77 -7.27 -5.83
C GLY A 79 5.99 -7.77 -4.61
N LEU A 80 6.13 -7.12 -3.44
CA LEU A 80 5.38 -7.50 -2.23
C LEU A 80 3.87 -7.27 -2.46
N LYS A 81 3.08 -8.34 -2.35
CA LYS A 81 1.62 -8.33 -2.47
C LYS A 81 0.97 -9.05 -1.29
N CYS A 82 -0.20 -8.57 -0.89
CA CYS A 82 -1.04 -9.28 0.08
C CYS A 82 -1.72 -10.47 -0.61
N LEU A 83 -1.78 -11.62 0.07
CA LEU A 83 -2.27 -12.89 -0.48
C LEU A 83 -3.68 -13.27 0.00
N ARG A 84 -4.23 -12.53 0.95
CA ARG A 84 -5.43 -12.94 1.69
C ARG A 84 -6.25 -11.72 2.06
N ASP A 85 -7.57 -11.85 2.12
CA ASP A 85 -8.46 -10.73 2.50
C ASP A 85 -8.50 -10.49 4.02
N ASP A 86 -8.18 -11.50 4.83
CA ASP A 86 -8.20 -11.47 6.29
C ASP A 86 -6.88 -10.97 6.92
N TYR A 87 -6.00 -10.35 6.13
CA TYR A 87 -4.65 -9.93 6.50
C TYR A 87 -4.58 -9.06 7.75
N ALA A 88 -5.63 -8.30 8.05
CA ALA A 88 -5.73 -7.42 9.23
C ALA A 88 -5.63 -8.21 10.55
N THR A 89 -5.97 -9.50 10.54
CA THR A 89 -5.92 -10.38 11.73
C THR A 89 -5.13 -11.67 11.52
N ALA A 90 -4.89 -12.09 10.28
CA ALA A 90 -4.13 -13.29 9.95
C ALA A 90 -2.63 -13.18 10.35
N PRO A 91 -1.93 -14.31 10.57
CA PRO A 91 -0.49 -14.32 10.83
C PRO A 91 0.31 -13.56 9.75
N TYR A 92 1.15 -12.62 10.16
CA TYR A 92 1.83 -11.70 9.24
C TYR A 92 2.61 -12.40 8.12
N VAL A 93 3.30 -13.50 8.46
CA VAL A 93 4.13 -14.26 7.52
C VAL A 93 3.27 -14.89 6.40
N GLU A 94 2.04 -15.28 6.71
CA GLU A 94 1.10 -15.89 5.77
C GLU A 94 0.31 -14.87 4.95
N SER A 95 0.29 -13.60 5.37
CA SER A 95 -0.46 -12.53 4.70
C SER A 95 0.21 -12.03 3.42
N PHE A 96 1.51 -12.30 3.19
CA PHE A 96 2.29 -11.74 2.09
C PHE A 96 3.11 -12.81 1.34
N ASN A 97 3.45 -12.52 0.09
CA ASN A 97 4.25 -13.39 -0.80
C ASN A 97 5.77 -13.38 -0.51
N TRP A 98 6.19 -13.47 0.75
CA TRP A 98 7.61 -13.38 1.13
C TRP A 98 8.54 -14.33 0.38
N ALA A 99 8.08 -15.55 0.06
CA ALA A 99 8.86 -16.49 -0.74
C ALA A 99 9.17 -15.97 -2.15
N GLU A 100 8.22 -15.27 -2.80
CA GLU A 100 8.44 -14.66 -4.12
C GLU A 100 9.39 -13.45 -4.03
N VAL A 101 9.29 -12.67 -2.95
CA VAL A 101 10.20 -11.54 -2.68
C VAL A 101 11.65 -12.02 -2.53
N VAL A 102 11.88 -13.05 -1.72
CA VAL A 102 13.23 -13.61 -1.49
C VAL A 102 13.78 -14.29 -2.75
N ASP A 103 12.93 -15.01 -3.51
CA ASP A 103 13.32 -15.55 -4.81
C ASP A 103 13.72 -14.45 -5.80
N SER A 104 13.05 -13.29 -5.75
CA SER A 104 13.41 -12.12 -6.55
C SER A 104 14.78 -11.56 -6.13
N VAL A 105 15.07 -11.47 -4.83
CA VAL A 105 16.40 -11.09 -4.33
C VAL A 105 17.46 -12.04 -4.87
N ARG A 106 17.26 -13.35 -4.77
CA ARG A 106 18.18 -14.37 -5.30
C ARG A 106 18.46 -14.20 -6.79
N LYS A 107 17.41 -13.98 -7.59
CA LYS A 107 17.54 -13.76 -9.05
C LYS A 107 18.30 -12.47 -9.37
N LEU A 108 18.01 -11.39 -8.63
CA LEU A 108 18.71 -10.11 -8.79
C LEU A 108 20.18 -10.22 -8.39
N SER A 109 20.49 -10.91 -7.28
CA SER A 109 21.87 -11.21 -6.87
C SER A 109 22.65 -11.94 -7.96
N ALA A 110 22.07 -12.99 -8.55
CA ALA A 110 22.70 -13.72 -9.63
C ALA A 110 22.90 -12.87 -10.91
N ALA A 111 21.93 -11.99 -11.24
CA ALA A 111 22.03 -11.10 -12.39
C ALA A 111 23.10 -10.01 -12.23
N GLU A 112 23.38 -9.59 -11.00
CA GLU A 112 24.40 -8.58 -10.66
C GLU A 112 25.75 -9.19 -10.25
N ASP A 113 25.93 -10.52 -10.37
CA ASP A 113 27.12 -11.26 -9.88
C ASP A 113 27.45 -10.95 -8.41
N PHE A 114 26.41 -10.73 -7.61
CA PHE A 114 26.51 -10.37 -6.20
C PHE A 114 26.34 -11.61 -5.31
N HIS A 115 27.33 -11.86 -4.45
CA HIS A 115 27.22 -12.91 -3.44
C HIS A 115 26.40 -12.41 -2.25
N TRP A 116 25.20 -12.97 -2.06
CA TRP A 116 24.35 -12.64 -0.93
C TRP A 116 24.84 -13.33 0.34
N GLU A 117 25.28 -12.54 1.33
CA GLU A 117 25.57 -13.01 2.69
C GLU A 117 24.33 -12.86 3.57
N GLU A 118 24.22 -13.71 4.61
CA GLU A 118 23.13 -13.65 5.57
C GLU A 118 22.92 -12.21 6.10
N ASN A 119 21.69 -11.71 5.99
CA ASN A 119 21.37 -10.35 6.42
C ASN A 119 19.98 -10.27 7.07
N GLY A 120 19.90 -9.44 8.11
CA GLY A 120 18.71 -9.24 8.93
C GLY A 120 18.10 -7.86 8.74
N PHE A 121 16.80 -7.82 8.48
CA PHE A 121 16.03 -6.61 8.25
C PHE A 121 14.96 -6.45 9.32
N TYR A 122 14.60 -5.20 9.62
CA TYR A 122 13.67 -4.88 10.68
C TYR A 122 12.29 -4.57 10.11
N ILE A 123 11.27 -5.21 10.65
CA ILE A 123 9.89 -5.07 10.19
C ILE A 123 9.04 -4.52 11.34
N VAL A 124 8.19 -3.55 11.01
CA VAL A 124 7.10 -3.08 11.88
C VAL A 124 5.78 -3.49 11.25
N VAL A 125 4.90 -4.06 12.06
CA VAL A 125 3.52 -4.36 11.69
C VAL A 125 2.62 -3.56 12.62
N PHE A 126 1.84 -2.65 12.06
CA PHE A 126 0.84 -1.87 12.76
C PHE A 126 -0.54 -2.42 12.42
N ARG A 127 -1.16 -3.10 13.37
CA ARG A 127 -2.56 -3.54 13.26
C ARG A 127 -3.43 -2.54 13.97
N SER A 128 -4.56 -2.21 13.37
CA SER A 128 -5.45 -1.20 13.92
C SER A 128 -6.91 -1.54 13.68
N GLN A 129 -7.78 -0.92 14.46
CA GLN A 129 -9.21 -0.84 14.20
C GLN A 129 -9.63 0.62 14.29
N ILE A 130 -10.26 1.14 13.24
CA ILE A 130 -10.83 2.48 13.23
C ILE A 130 -12.31 2.43 13.66
N PRO A 131 -12.78 3.36 14.51
CA PRO A 131 -14.20 3.49 14.78
C PRO A 131 -14.93 4.01 13.53
N PRO A 132 -16.24 3.73 13.38
CA PRO A 132 -17.04 4.23 12.26
C PRO A 132 -17.08 5.75 12.12
N THR A 133 -16.69 6.49 13.16
CA THR A 133 -16.67 7.95 13.22
C THR A 133 -15.37 8.57 12.68
N THR A 134 -14.31 7.78 12.47
CA THR A 134 -13.03 8.29 11.99
C THR A 134 -13.11 8.66 10.51
N VAL A 135 -12.76 9.89 10.17
CA VAL A 135 -12.63 10.34 8.78
C VAL A 135 -11.30 9.83 8.23
N TYR A 136 -11.35 8.87 7.30
CA TYR A 136 -10.14 8.22 6.77
C TYR A 136 -9.18 9.18 6.05
N ALA A 137 -9.70 10.26 5.45
CA ALA A 137 -8.87 11.28 4.82
C ALA A 137 -7.89 11.95 5.81
N ASP A 138 -8.31 12.14 7.07
CA ASP A 138 -7.46 12.75 8.10
C ASP A 138 -6.29 11.83 8.47
N LEU A 139 -6.53 10.51 8.46
CA LEU A 139 -5.48 9.50 8.63
C LEU A 139 -4.49 9.52 7.46
N GLY A 140 -4.99 9.57 6.22
CA GLY A 140 -4.15 9.60 5.03
C GLY A 140 -3.19 10.79 4.99
N VAL A 141 -3.61 11.97 5.47
CA VAL A 141 -2.74 13.16 5.53
C VAL A 141 -1.61 12.98 6.54
N LEU A 142 -1.92 12.46 7.73
CA LEU A 142 -0.92 12.21 8.77
C LEU A 142 0.06 11.13 8.35
N ASP A 143 -0.45 10.04 7.76
CA ASP A 143 0.34 8.90 7.30
C ASP A 143 1.30 9.31 6.18
N LYS A 144 0.81 10.03 5.17
CA LYS A 144 1.63 10.53 4.07
C LYS A 144 2.76 11.44 4.56
N ALA A 145 2.46 12.35 5.49
CA ALA A 145 3.48 13.23 6.06
C ALA A 145 4.55 12.46 6.84
N ALA A 146 4.13 11.47 7.66
CA ALA A 146 5.04 10.60 8.39
C ALA A 146 5.90 9.77 7.42
N HIS A 147 5.30 9.22 6.35
CA HIS A 147 5.99 8.46 5.32
C HIS A 147 7.12 9.26 4.64
N ALA A 148 6.83 10.49 4.17
CA ALA A 148 7.87 11.36 3.60
C ALA A 148 9.04 11.61 4.57
N GLU A 149 8.74 11.78 5.86
CA GLU A 149 9.75 11.98 6.90
C GLU A 149 10.61 10.72 7.13
N ALA A 150 9.99 9.53 7.11
CA ALA A 150 10.71 8.25 7.15
C ALA A 150 11.63 8.06 5.94
N THR A 151 11.12 8.27 4.72
CA THR A 151 11.91 8.17 3.49
C THR A 151 13.12 9.11 3.53
N LYS A 152 12.91 10.37 3.94
CA LYS A 152 13.98 11.36 4.06
C LYS A 152 15.04 11.00 5.11
N SER A 153 14.66 10.27 6.16
CA SER A 153 15.57 9.86 7.24
C SER A 153 16.55 8.76 6.82
N GLY A 154 16.22 8.01 5.76
CA GLY A 154 17.06 6.94 5.21
C GLY A 154 16.85 5.58 5.88
N GLY A 155 17.25 4.53 5.16
CA GLY A 155 17.13 3.14 5.61
C GLY A 155 15.72 2.54 5.58
N PHE A 156 14.76 3.27 5.02
CA PHE A 156 13.39 2.85 4.77
C PHE A 156 13.30 2.09 3.43
N LEU A 157 12.84 0.84 3.43
CA LEU A 157 12.91 -0.03 2.24
C LEU A 157 11.55 -0.30 1.60
N LYS A 158 10.48 -0.36 2.39
CA LYS A 158 9.11 -0.62 1.91
C LYS A 158 8.09 -0.08 2.89
N TYR A 159 7.00 0.43 2.34
CA TYR A 159 5.75 0.66 3.04
C TYR A 159 4.60 -0.03 2.31
N TRP A 160 3.66 -0.56 3.08
CA TRP A 160 2.40 -1.07 2.56
C TRP A 160 1.30 -0.85 3.60
N PHE A 161 0.10 -0.50 3.14
CA PHE A 161 -1.10 -0.51 3.98
C PHE A 161 -2.29 -1.03 3.19
N GLY A 162 -3.21 -1.68 3.91
CA GLY A 162 -4.46 -2.18 3.37
C GLY A 162 -5.60 -1.16 3.48
N SER A 163 -6.81 -1.61 3.17
CA SER A 163 -8.04 -0.88 3.45
C SER A 163 -8.76 -1.51 4.65
N PRO A 164 -9.36 -0.71 5.56
CA PRO A 164 -10.13 -1.25 6.67
C PRO A 164 -11.20 -2.26 6.21
N ASP A 165 -11.30 -3.38 6.92
CA ASP A 165 -12.35 -4.37 6.70
C ASP A 165 -13.73 -3.86 7.18
N GLN A 166 -14.75 -4.72 7.12
CA GLN A 166 -16.12 -4.37 7.55
C GLN A 166 -16.22 -3.99 9.03
N GLU A 167 -15.28 -4.43 9.86
CA GLU A 167 -15.18 -4.09 11.28
C GLU A 167 -14.22 -2.92 11.53
N GLY A 168 -13.70 -2.29 10.48
CA GLY A 168 -12.74 -1.20 10.56
C GLY A 168 -11.31 -1.65 10.84
N ARG A 169 -10.99 -2.95 10.77
CA ARG A 169 -9.63 -3.46 11.05
C ARG A 169 -8.73 -3.31 9.84
N ASN A 170 -7.49 -2.90 10.06
CA ASN A 170 -6.50 -2.74 9.00
C ASN A 170 -5.10 -3.17 9.45
N LEU A 171 -4.19 -3.28 8.49
CA LEU A 171 -2.76 -3.49 8.69
C LEU A 171 -1.97 -2.50 7.84
N ALA A 172 -0.98 -1.86 8.47
CA ALA A 172 0.13 -1.20 7.79
C ALA A 172 1.44 -1.88 8.18
N THR A 173 2.40 -1.92 7.28
CA THR A 173 3.71 -2.51 7.55
C THR A 173 4.82 -1.78 6.83
N CYS A 174 5.98 -1.71 7.48
CA CYS A 174 7.19 -1.20 6.87
C CYS A 174 8.40 -2.08 7.14
N VAL A 175 9.33 -2.05 6.18
CA VAL A 175 10.61 -2.78 6.22
C VAL A 175 11.74 -1.76 6.24
N TRP A 176 12.69 -1.98 7.13
CA TRP A 176 13.86 -1.13 7.35
C TRP A 176 15.13 -1.96 7.29
N ARG A 177 16.26 -1.32 6.96
CA ARG A 177 17.57 -1.99 7.00
C ARG A 177 17.86 -2.58 8.38
N ASN A 178 17.50 -1.85 9.43
CA ASN A 178 17.77 -2.23 10.81
C ASN A 178 16.90 -1.40 11.79
N LEU A 179 16.97 -1.77 13.08
CA LEU A 179 16.25 -1.07 14.16
C LEU A 179 16.71 0.38 14.37
N HIS A 180 17.99 0.69 14.12
CA HIS A 180 18.49 2.06 14.29
C HIS A 180 17.82 3.01 13.30
N ASP A 181 17.77 2.64 12.03
CA ASP A 181 17.12 3.44 10.98
C ASP A 181 15.62 3.59 11.26
N ALA A 182 14.95 2.52 11.70
CA ALA A 182 13.54 2.58 12.10
C ALA A 182 13.28 3.56 13.26
N ARG A 183 14.22 3.65 14.23
CA ARG A 183 14.13 4.64 15.31
C ARG A 183 14.36 6.06 14.80
N VAL A 184 15.38 6.27 13.97
CA VAL A 184 15.66 7.60 13.40
C VAL A 184 14.50 8.09 12.53
N GLY A 185 13.92 7.22 11.72
CA GLY A 185 12.79 7.55 10.84
C GLY A 185 11.48 7.83 11.55
N THR A 186 11.35 7.52 12.85
CA THR A 186 10.09 7.64 13.60
C THR A 186 10.11 8.73 14.69
N VAL A 187 11.19 9.49 14.84
CA VAL A 187 11.32 10.56 15.87
C VAL A 187 10.99 11.96 15.38
N GLY A 188 10.75 12.14 14.08
CA GLY A 188 10.47 13.44 13.49
C GLY A 188 9.09 14.02 13.88
N GLU A 189 8.82 15.25 13.43
CA GLU A 189 7.61 15.98 13.82
C GLU A 189 6.36 15.35 13.22
N ALA A 190 6.41 14.91 11.96
CA ALA A 190 5.26 14.31 11.30
C ALA A 190 4.89 12.97 11.94
N HIS A 191 5.89 12.12 12.22
CA HIS A 191 5.69 10.88 12.96
C HIS A 191 5.14 11.13 14.37
N ARG A 192 5.65 12.13 15.10
CA ARG A 192 5.12 12.48 16.42
C ARG A 192 3.66 12.92 16.37
N LYS A 193 3.26 13.68 15.34
CA LYS A 193 1.86 14.07 15.13
C LYS A 193 0.99 12.84 14.83
N ALA A 194 1.41 11.97 13.92
CA ALA A 194 0.70 10.73 13.60
C ALA A 194 0.54 9.82 14.82
N ALA A 195 1.63 9.60 15.57
CA ALA A 195 1.63 8.81 16.81
C ALA A 195 0.76 9.43 17.92
N GLY A 196 0.77 10.75 18.03
CA GLY A 196 -0.10 11.48 18.96
C GLY A 196 -1.58 11.34 18.63
N ALA A 197 -1.92 11.33 17.33
CA ALA A 197 -3.28 11.18 16.84
C ALA A 197 -3.81 9.74 16.98
N THR A 198 -2.93 8.73 17.03
CA THR A 198 -3.31 7.31 17.15
C THR A 198 -4.27 7.05 18.32
N ARG A 199 -4.13 7.78 19.43
CA ARG A 199 -4.97 7.63 20.63
C ARG A 199 -6.43 8.03 20.43
N PHE A 200 -6.72 8.83 19.42
CA PHE A 200 -8.05 9.37 19.16
C PHE A 200 -8.68 8.82 17.88
N LEU A 201 -7.85 8.33 16.95
CA LEU A 201 -8.30 7.88 15.63
C LEU A 201 -8.57 6.38 15.54
N TYR A 202 -8.07 5.59 16.50
CA TYR A 202 -8.24 4.14 16.53
C TYR A 202 -8.93 3.70 17.83
N SER A 203 -9.85 2.74 17.71
CA SER A 203 -10.44 2.06 18.87
C SER A 203 -9.45 1.07 19.48
N GLU A 204 -8.69 0.38 18.62
CA GLU A 204 -7.66 -0.58 19.01
C GLU A 204 -6.46 -0.46 18.10
N TRP A 205 -5.26 -0.69 18.64
CA TRP A 205 -4.04 -0.80 17.83
C TRP A 205 -2.96 -1.62 18.53
N GLN A 206 -2.13 -2.26 17.72
CA GLN A 206 -0.99 -3.07 18.16
C GLN A 206 0.20 -2.86 17.22
N ILE A 207 1.40 -2.80 17.79
CA ILE A 207 2.66 -2.81 17.05
C ILE A 207 3.37 -4.13 17.31
N GLU A 208 3.62 -4.89 16.25
CA GLU A 208 4.54 -6.02 16.25
C GLU A 208 5.88 -5.60 15.64
N ARG A 209 6.96 -6.12 16.21
CA ARG A 209 8.33 -5.88 15.75
C ARG A 209 8.90 -7.24 15.37
N LEU A 210 9.28 -7.38 14.11
CA LEU A 210 9.74 -8.63 13.53
C LEU A 210 11.12 -8.45 12.90
N ARG A 211 11.83 -9.56 12.71
CA ARG A 211 13.07 -9.65 11.94
C ARG A 211 12.81 -10.52 10.72
N LEU A 212 13.09 -10.01 9.52
CA LEU A 212 13.31 -10.85 8.35
C LEU A 212 14.79 -11.21 8.30
N LEU A 213 15.11 -12.49 8.36
CA LEU A 213 16.46 -12.99 8.14
C LEU A 213 16.49 -13.71 6.79
N ILE A 214 17.33 -13.25 5.87
CA ILE A 214 17.58 -13.93 4.59
C ILE A 214 18.96 -14.57 4.71
N LYS A 215 19.05 -15.89 4.56
CA LYS A 215 20.27 -16.69 4.70
C LYS A 215 21.20 -16.52 3.50
N ASP A 216 22.41 -17.04 3.62
CA ASP A 216 23.41 -17.06 2.56
C ASP A 216 22.81 -17.54 1.22
N GLY A 217 23.20 -16.88 0.13
CA GLY A 217 22.68 -17.16 -1.22
C GLY A 217 21.20 -16.80 -1.43
N ALA A 218 20.52 -16.23 -0.43
CA ALA A 218 19.08 -16.00 -0.43
C ALA A 218 18.26 -17.28 -0.70
N GLU A 219 18.75 -18.43 -0.22
CA GLU A 219 18.12 -19.73 -0.41
C GLU A 219 17.02 -20.01 0.61
N GLU A 220 17.20 -19.49 1.83
CA GLU A 220 16.29 -19.66 2.96
C GLU A 220 16.01 -18.30 3.59
N TRP A 221 14.84 -18.21 4.23
CA TRP A 221 14.47 -17.02 4.99
C TRP A 221 13.55 -17.39 6.14
N GLU A 222 13.53 -16.54 7.15
CA GLU A 222 12.56 -16.63 8.24
C GLU A 222 12.13 -15.24 8.68
N ILE A 223 10.87 -15.14 9.12
CA ILE A 223 10.37 -13.97 9.83
C ILE A 223 10.07 -14.38 11.26
N THR A 224 10.79 -13.79 12.19
CA THR A 224 10.68 -14.09 13.62
C THR A 224 10.36 -12.84 14.41
N LYS A 225 9.88 -13.01 15.64
CA LYS A 225 9.69 -11.87 16.55
C LYS A 225 11.05 -11.23 16.85
N TRP A 226 11.10 -9.91 16.81
CA TRP A 226 12.29 -9.18 17.24
C TRP A 226 12.52 -9.37 18.75
N VAL A 227 13.75 -9.71 19.12
CA VAL A 227 14.21 -9.80 20.51
C VAL A 227 15.35 -8.79 20.65
N ASP A 228 15.22 -7.89 21.64
CA ASP A 228 16.21 -6.85 21.95
C ASP A 228 17.53 -7.42 22.50
#